data_AF-A0A966MUY3-F1
#
_entry.id   AF-A0A966MUY3-F1
#
_cell.length_a   1.000
_cell.length_b   1.000
_cell.length_c   1.000
_cell.angle_alpha   90.00
_cell.angle_beta   90.00
_cell.angle_gamma   90.00
#
_symmetry.space_group_name_H-M   'P 1'
#
loop_
_entity.id
_entity.type
_entity.pdbx_description
1 polymer ?
#
loop_
_entity_poly.entity_id
_entity_poly.type
_entity_poly.pdbx_seq_one_letter_code
_entity_poly.pdbx_strand_id
1 'polypeptide(L)'
;MREIFSIRFFAAVGAVILSFLVVSAIVGGVEPVTEEGADADTQPRRVDLIERVQRFEDEGAVFSVVDGAAASSTVLILDERRSARIVAGTPGEDRCPIGRRIGACALVADLLGESVVWFRLEPVEPGGVVEFGPIVALDDEVATLADGLQLPYAPVLTRRCDTEFESFSAFRRELGEDFVSRYTLSQRRLTDVICTV
;
A
#
# COMPACT_ATOMS: atom_id res chain seq x y z
N MET A 1 15.26 -50.22 26.38
CA MET A 1 15.48 -48.85 25.85
C MET A 1 16.22 -48.04 26.90
N ARG A 2 17.55 -48.09 26.92
CA ARG A 2 18.34 -47.36 27.91
C ARG A 2 19.77 -47.13 27.42
N GLU A 3 19.93 -46.49 26.26
CA GLU A 3 21.24 -46.05 25.74
C GLU A 3 21.12 -44.76 24.89
N ILE A 4 20.62 -43.67 25.48
CA ILE A 4 20.70 -42.34 24.83
C ILE A 4 21.28 -41.23 25.71
N PHE A 5 21.63 -41.52 26.96
CA PHE A 5 22.21 -40.53 27.87
C PHE A 5 23.75 -40.57 27.83
N SER A 6 24.30 -40.33 26.64
CA SER A 6 25.73 -40.08 26.47
C SER A 6 26.04 -38.65 26.89
N ILE A 7 27.00 -38.47 27.80
CA ILE A 7 27.48 -37.17 28.33
C ILE A 7 27.80 -36.17 27.19
N ARG A 8 28.17 -36.68 26.01
CA ARG A 8 28.44 -35.87 24.82
C ARG A 8 27.21 -35.13 24.28
N PHE A 9 26.01 -35.69 24.45
CA PHE A 9 24.78 -35.03 24.06
C PHE A 9 24.52 -33.77 24.91
N PHE A 10 24.71 -33.87 26.23
CA PHE A 10 24.56 -32.72 27.12
C PHE A 10 25.61 -31.64 26.88
N ALA A 11 26.84 -32.03 26.52
CA ALA A 11 27.88 -31.07 26.13
C ALA A 11 27.49 -30.29 24.86
N ALA A 12 26.91 -30.96 23.86
CA ALA A 12 26.46 -30.32 22.63
C ALA A 12 25.28 -29.36 22.88
N VAL A 13 24.28 -29.80 23.65
CA VAL A 13 23.13 -28.95 24.01
C VAL A 13 23.58 -27.72 24.81
N GLY A 14 24.50 -27.90 25.78
CA GLY A 14 25.07 -26.80 26.53
C GLY A 14 25.78 -25.78 25.64
N ALA A 15 26.55 -26.23 24.64
CA ALA A 15 27.24 -25.34 23.70
C ALA A 15 26.29 -24.55 22.80
N VAL A 16 25.16 -25.14 22.39
CA VAL A 16 24.13 -24.44 21.60
C VAL A 16 23.43 -23.38 22.44
N ILE A 17 23.04 -23.71 23.68
CA ILE A 17 22.41 -22.74 24.59
C ILE A 17 23.37 -21.60 24.91
N LEU A 18 24.65 -21.89 25.18
CA LEU A 18 25.67 -20.87 25.43
C LEU A 18 25.86 -19.95 24.22
N SER A 19 25.95 -20.52 23.02
CA SER A 19 26.06 -19.75 21.77
C SER A 19 24.85 -18.84 21.57
N PHE A 20 23.63 -19.35 21.82
CA PHE A 20 22.41 -18.55 21.75
C PHE A 20 22.42 -17.40 22.76
N LEU A 21 22.84 -17.65 24.01
CA LEU A 21 22.93 -16.62 25.03
C LEU A 21 23.98 -15.55 24.69
N VAL A 22 25.14 -15.94 24.16
CA VAL A 22 26.19 -15.00 23.72
C VAL A 22 25.67 -14.13 22.58
N VAL A 23 25.03 -14.72 21.56
CA VAL A 23 24.39 -13.95 20.48
C VAL A 23 23.32 -13.01 21.04
N SER A 24 22.48 -13.49 21.96
CA SER A 24 21.45 -12.67 22.60
C SER A 24 22.03 -11.53 23.43
N ALA A 25 23.21 -11.69 24.04
CA ALA A 25 23.86 -10.64 24.81
C ALA A 25 24.57 -9.61 23.92
N ILE A 26 25.03 -10.01 22.74
CA ILE A 26 25.61 -9.11 21.73
C ILE A 26 24.51 -8.31 21.03
N VAL A 27 23.35 -8.94 20.79
CA VAL A 27 22.21 -8.34 20.08
C VAL A 27 21.23 -7.64 21.04
N GLY A 28 21.18 -8.06 22.30
CA GLY A 28 20.11 -7.76 23.26
C GLY A 28 20.42 -6.63 24.24
N GLY A 29 20.64 -5.42 23.72
CA GLY A 29 20.06 -4.25 24.36
C GLY A 29 18.54 -4.33 24.20
N VAL A 30 17.88 -5.21 24.96
CA VAL A 30 16.42 -5.34 24.94
C VAL A 30 15.87 -4.27 25.86
N GLU A 31 15.66 -3.08 25.31
CA GLU A 31 14.74 -2.13 25.91
C GLU A 31 13.36 -2.80 25.95
N PRO A 32 12.62 -2.70 27.07
CA PRO A 32 11.24 -3.15 27.08
C PRO A 32 10.51 -2.40 25.97
N VAL A 33 9.95 -3.15 25.02
CA VAL A 33 9.02 -2.60 24.04
C VAL A 33 7.81 -2.12 24.82
N THR A 34 7.88 -0.87 25.26
CA THR A 34 6.71 -0.09 25.62
C THR A 34 5.88 -0.06 24.35
N GLU A 35 4.63 -0.52 24.41
CA GLU A 35 3.61 -0.19 23.42
C GLU A 35 3.34 1.31 23.50
N GLU A 36 4.33 2.12 23.10
CA GLU A 36 4.08 3.46 22.62
C GLU A 36 3.37 3.29 21.30
N GLY A 37 2.15 3.83 21.22
CA GLY A 37 1.26 3.70 20.09
C GLY A 37 2.04 3.80 18.79
N ALA A 38 1.98 2.71 18.01
CA ALA A 38 2.52 2.69 16.67
C ALA A 38 1.95 3.90 15.93
N ASP A 39 2.75 4.97 15.82
CA ASP A 39 2.79 5.71 14.58
C ASP A 39 2.93 4.62 13.53
N ALA A 40 1.88 4.47 12.72
CA ALA A 40 1.89 3.54 11.60
C ALA A 40 3.12 3.92 10.79
N ASP A 41 4.20 3.16 10.97
CA ASP A 41 5.40 3.25 10.16
C ASP A 41 4.87 3.10 8.74
N THR A 42 4.77 4.24 8.05
CA THR A 42 4.04 4.36 6.80
C THR A 42 4.98 3.76 5.77
N GLN A 43 4.99 2.42 5.78
CA GLN A 43 5.95 1.65 5.04
C GLN A 43 5.64 1.85 3.57
N PRO A 44 6.64 2.25 2.76
CA PRO A 44 6.41 2.50 1.35
C PRO A 44 5.81 1.26 0.70
N ARG A 45 4.65 1.44 0.06
CA ARG A 45 3.93 0.37 -0.62
C ARG A 45 3.96 0.60 -2.11
N ARG A 46 4.61 -0.31 -2.82
CA ARG A 46 4.64 -0.31 -4.28
C ARG A 46 3.32 -0.83 -4.82
N VAL A 47 2.62 0.00 -5.58
CA VAL A 47 1.38 -0.39 -6.23
C VAL A 47 1.71 -0.94 -7.62
N ASP A 48 1.26 -2.16 -7.90
CA ASP A 48 1.48 -2.80 -9.20
C ASP A 48 0.31 -2.63 -10.16
N LEU A 49 -0.89 -2.36 -9.62
CA LEU A 49 -2.11 -2.24 -10.42
C LEU A 49 -2.99 -1.08 -9.93
N ILE A 50 -3.33 -0.18 -10.85
CA ILE A 50 -4.45 0.75 -10.69
C ILE A 50 -5.34 0.62 -11.91
N GLU A 51 -6.55 0.09 -11.72
CA GLU A 51 -7.46 -0.20 -12.83
C GLU A 51 -8.91 0.06 -12.43
N ARG A 52 -9.73 0.51 -13.40
CA ARG A 52 -11.15 0.74 -13.15
C ARG A 52 -11.86 -0.59 -12.87
N VAL A 53 -12.66 -0.62 -11.81
CA VAL A 53 -13.55 -1.74 -11.52
C VAL A 53 -14.85 -1.52 -12.28
N GLN A 54 -15.14 -2.41 -13.23
CA GLN A 54 -16.38 -2.38 -14.00
C GLN A 54 -17.53 -3.00 -13.21
N ARG A 55 -17.27 -4.09 -12.48
CA ARG A 55 -18.29 -4.81 -11.73
C ARG A 55 -17.69 -5.59 -10.57
N PHE A 56 -18.48 -5.74 -9.52
CA PHE A 56 -18.20 -6.64 -8.40
C PHE A 56 -19.02 -7.91 -8.57
N GLU A 57 -18.37 -9.06 -8.45
CA GLU A 57 -19.00 -10.38 -8.38
C GLU A 57 -18.77 -10.94 -6.99
N ASP A 58 -19.75 -10.69 -6.12
CA ASP A 58 -19.69 -11.10 -4.73
C ASP A 58 -19.87 -12.62 -4.58
N GLU A 59 -18.99 -13.24 -3.80
CA GLU A 59 -19.04 -14.67 -3.51
C GLU A 59 -19.85 -14.93 -2.23
N GLY A 60 -21.17 -14.86 -2.34
CA GLY A 60 -22.13 -15.22 -1.29
C GLY A 60 -22.51 -14.10 -0.32
N ALA A 61 -21.61 -13.18 0.00
CA ALA A 61 -21.89 -12.01 0.84
C ALA A 61 -21.42 -10.71 0.18
N VAL A 62 -22.11 -9.61 0.48
CA VAL A 62 -21.74 -8.27 -0.01
C VAL A 62 -20.32 -7.96 0.45
N PHE A 63 -19.40 -7.73 -0.50
CA PHE A 63 -18.05 -7.25 -0.19
C PHE A 63 -18.04 -6.04 0.75
N SER A 64 -17.23 -6.12 1.79
CA SER A 64 -17.01 -5.02 2.72
C SER A 64 -15.62 -5.12 3.31
N VAL A 65 -15.10 -3.97 3.75
CA VAL A 65 -13.84 -3.87 4.48
C VAL A 65 -14.17 -3.53 5.92
N VAL A 66 -13.66 -4.33 6.85
CA VAL A 66 -13.84 -4.17 8.29
C VAL A 66 -12.47 -4.26 8.95
N ASP A 67 -12.15 -3.33 9.84
CA ASP A 67 -10.88 -3.28 10.57
C ASP A 67 -9.63 -3.40 9.67
N GLY A 68 -9.68 -2.74 8.50
CA GLY A 68 -8.54 -2.70 7.56
C GLY A 68 -8.32 -3.99 6.75
N ALA A 69 -9.30 -4.89 6.69
CA ALA A 69 -9.23 -6.10 5.88
C ALA A 69 -10.58 -6.43 5.22
N ALA A 70 -10.53 -7.17 4.11
CA ALA A 70 -11.71 -7.69 3.44
C ALA A 70 -12.48 -8.66 4.36
N ALA A 71 -13.72 -8.33 4.72
CA ALA A 71 -14.58 -9.18 5.54
C ALA A 71 -15.18 -10.36 4.76
N SER A 72 -15.26 -10.25 3.44
CA SER A 72 -15.74 -11.29 2.53
C SER A 72 -14.96 -11.29 1.22
N SER A 73 -15.00 -12.40 0.48
CA SER A 73 -14.32 -12.52 -0.82
C SER A 73 -15.17 -11.90 -1.95
N THR A 74 -14.50 -11.35 -2.95
CA THR A 74 -15.15 -10.81 -4.17
C THR A 74 -14.24 -10.95 -5.37
N VAL A 75 -14.85 -11.02 -6.56
CA VAL A 75 -14.13 -10.93 -7.84
C VAL A 75 -14.44 -9.59 -8.48
N LEU A 76 -13.41 -8.77 -8.66
CA LEU A 76 -13.48 -7.48 -9.32
C LEU A 76 -13.25 -7.68 -10.82
N ILE A 77 -14.25 -7.39 -11.63
CA ILE A 77 -14.13 -7.41 -13.08
C ILE A 77 -13.55 -6.08 -13.55
N LEU A 78 -12.37 -6.14 -14.19
CA LEU A 78 -11.63 -4.96 -14.63
C LEU A 78 -11.91 -4.65 -16.11
N ASP A 79 -11.98 -5.68 -16.93
CA ASP A 79 -12.44 -5.62 -18.32
C ASP A 79 -12.95 -7.00 -18.79
N GLU A 80 -13.16 -7.17 -20.10
CA GLU A 80 -13.66 -8.40 -20.70
C GLU A 80 -12.76 -9.64 -20.48
N ARG A 81 -11.48 -9.43 -20.16
CA ARG A 81 -10.47 -10.51 -20.06
C ARG A 81 -9.76 -10.55 -18.71
N ARG A 82 -9.82 -9.48 -17.94
CA ARG A 82 -9.11 -9.35 -16.66
C ARG A 82 -10.08 -9.23 -15.50
N SER A 83 -9.79 -10.00 -14.45
CA SER A 83 -10.41 -9.86 -13.14
C SER A 83 -9.34 -9.95 -12.06
N ALA A 84 -9.65 -9.40 -10.89
CA ALA A 84 -8.83 -9.51 -9.69
C ALA A 84 -9.68 -10.08 -8.56
N ARG A 85 -9.18 -11.11 -7.87
CA ARG A 85 -9.88 -11.69 -6.72
C ARG A 85 -9.32 -11.12 -5.43
N ILE A 86 -10.19 -10.59 -4.60
CA ILE A 86 -9.87 -10.23 -3.21
C ILE A 86 -10.46 -11.33 -2.34
N VAL A 87 -9.63 -11.96 -1.52
CA VAL A 87 -10.05 -13.02 -0.61
C VAL A 87 -10.33 -12.40 0.76
N ALA A 88 -11.29 -12.97 1.50
CA ALA A 88 -11.51 -12.58 2.89
C ALA A 88 -10.20 -12.64 3.70
N GLY A 89 -9.95 -11.60 4.50
CA GLY A 89 -8.71 -11.41 5.26
C GLY A 89 -7.59 -10.68 4.51
N THR A 90 -7.72 -10.40 3.21
CA THR A 90 -6.75 -9.56 2.51
C THR A 90 -6.74 -8.15 3.13
N PRO A 91 -5.58 -7.62 3.56
CA PRO A 91 -5.47 -6.25 4.07
C PRO A 91 -5.89 -5.22 3.02
N GLY A 92 -6.61 -4.18 3.43
CA GLY A 92 -6.98 -3.11 2.53
C GLY A 92 -7.96 -2.09 3.09
N GLU A 93 -8.29 -1.12 2.24
CA GLU A 93 -9.16 0.00 2.57
C GLU A 93 -10.26 0.17 1.49
N ASP A 94 -11.47 0.54 1.90
CA ASP A 94 -12.52 0.96 0.97
C ASP A 94 -12.80 2.45 1.14
N ARG A 95 -12.24 3.26 0.23
CA ARG A 95 -12.46 4.70 0.15
C ARG A 95 -13.41 5.09 -0.98
N CYS A 96 -14.08 4.11 -1.60
CA CYS A 96 -15.05 4.34 -2.67
C CYS A 96 -16.50 4.13 -2.18
N PRO A 97 -17.04 4.98 -1.27
CA PRO A 97 -18.35 4.79 -0.66
C PRO A 97 -19.52 4.99 -1.65
N ILE A 98 -19.25 5.44 -2.88
CA ILE A 98 -20.25 5.75 -3.90
C ILE A 98 -20.77 4.45 -4.55
N GLY A 99 -21.42 3.64 -3.73
CA GLY A 99 -22.25 2.47 -4.03
C GLY A 99 -22.04 1.82 -5.39
N ARG A 100 -20.91 1.14 -5.59
CA ARG A 100 -20.66 0.12 -6.65
C ARG A 100 -21.30 0.39 -8.00
N ARG A 101 -21.44 1.66 -8.39
CA ARG A 101 -21.92 2.02 -9.71
C ARG A 101 -20.84 1.55 -10.68
N ILE A 102 -21.27 0.95 -11.78
CA ILE A 102 -20.35 0.39 -12.78
C ILE A 102 -19.32 1.46 -13.15
N GLY A 103 -18.05 1.13 -12.97
CA GLY A 103 -16.93 2.03 -13.27
C GLY A 103 -16.68 3.15 -12.26
N ALA A 104 -17.38 3.24 -11.13
CA ALA A 104 -17.20 4.37 -10.19
C ALA A 104 -15.94 4.25 -9.31
N CYS A 105 -15.35 3.06 -9.21
CA CYS A 105 -14.19 2.80 -8.35
C CYS A 105 -13.00 2.29 -9.17
N ALA A 106 -11.79 2.57 -8.69
CA ALA A 106 -10.56 1.95 -9.15
C ALA A 106 -10.04 1.02 -8.06
N LEU A 107 -9.53 -0.14 -8.48
CA LEU A 107 -8.74 -1.01 -7.65
C LEU A 107 -7.29 -0.51 -7.68
N VAL A 108 -6.77 -0.10 -6.53
CA VAL A 108 -5.35 0.14 -6.27
C VAL A 108 -4.84 -1.10 -5.55
N ALA A 109 -3.89 -1.83 -6.13
CA ALA A 109 -3.45 -3.10 -5.57
C ALA A 109 -1.94 -3.30 -5.66
N ASP A 110 -1.41 -3.87 -4.58
CA ASP A 110 -0.09 -4.50 -4.49
C ASP A 110 -0.27 -5.98 -4.82
N LEU A 111 0.50 -6.48 -5.79
CA LEU A 111 0.30 -7.82 -6.36
C LEU A 111 1.51 -8.71 -6.12
N LEU A 112 1.24 -9.93 -5.66
CA LEU A 112 2.22 -11.01 -5.69
C LEU A 112 1.84 -12.01 -6.78
N GLY A 113 2.42 -11.81 -7.97
CA GLY A 113 2.00 -12.52 -9.18
C GLY A 113 0.59 -12.09 -9.58
N GLU A 114 -0.36 -13.01 -9.52
CA GLU A 114 -1.79 -12.74 -9.81
C GLU A 114 -2.62 -12.50 -8.54
N SER A 115 -2.01 -12.62 -7.35
CA SER A 115 -2.70 -12.51 -6.07
C SER A 115 -2.63 -11.10 -5.50
N VAL A 116 -3.76 -10.58 -5.03
CA VAL A 116 -3.84 -9.30 -4.32
C VAL A 116 -3.38 -9.48 -2.88
N VAL A 117 -2.24 -8.89 -2.51
CA VAL A 117 -1.70 -8.94 -1.14
C VAL A 117 -2.11 -7.75 -0.30
N TRP A 118 -2.41 -6.62 -0.94
CA TRP A 118 -3.05 -5.46 -0.33
C TRP A 118 -3.86 -4.72 -1.38
N PHE A 119 -4.95 -4.07 -0.96
CA PHE A 119 -5.75 -3.24 -1.87
C PHE A 119 -6.26 -1.95 -1.22
N ARG A 120 -6.63 -1.01 -2.07
CA ARG A 120 -7.48 0.12 -1.74
C ARG A 120 -8.45 0.38 -2.87
N LEU A 121 -9.71 0.59 -2.55
CA LEU A 121 -10.70 1.07 -3.51
C LEU A 121 -10.76 2.59 -3.44
N GLU A 122 -10.50 3.25 -4.56
CA GLU A 122 -10.54 4.71 -4.67
C GLU A 122 -11.66 5.14 -5.62
N PRO A 123 -12.31 6.29 -5.39
CA PRO A 123 -13.28 6.83 -6.34
C PRO A 123 -12.59 7.23 -7.64
N VAL A 124 -13.32 7.09 -8.76
CA VAL A 124 -12.84 7.54 -10.06
C VAL A 124 -13.63 8.74 -10.52
N GLU A 125 -12.93 9.84 -10.66
CA GLU A 125 -13.44 11.09 -11.20
C GLU A 125 -13.74 10.98 -12.71
N PRO A 126 -14.63 11.84 -13.23
CA PRO A 126 -14.87 11.96 -14.66
C PRO A 126 -13.55 12.08 -15.45
N GLY A 127 -13.48 11.38 -16.58
CA GLY A 127 -12.26 11.30 -17.40
C GLY A 127 -11.27 10.21 -16.98
N GLY A 128 -11.57 9.44 -15.93
CA GLY A 128 -10.71 8.32 -15.51
C GLY A 128 -9.51 8.77 -14.72
N VAL A 129 -9.77 9.66 -13.77
CA VAL A 129 -8.76 10.18 -12.86
C VAL A 129 -9.03 9.68 -11.45
N VAL A 130 -7.99 9.27 -10.75
CA VAL A 130 -8.01 8.89 -9.34
C VAL A 130 -7.18 9.92 -8.60
N GLU A 131 -7.75 10.50 -7.55
CA GLU A 131 -7.06 11.48 -6.72
C GLU A 131 -6.40 10.78 -5.53
N PHE A 132 -5.16 11.19 -5.25
CA PHE A 132 -4.35 10.68 -4.16
C PHE A 132 -3.83 11.85 -3.32
N GLY A 133 -3.32 11.53 -2.13
CA GLY A 133 -2.65 12.50 -1.26
C GLY A 133 -1.40 13.12 -1.91
N PRO A 134 -0.76 14.07 -1.22
CA PRO A 134 0.38 14.81 -1.74
C PRO A 134 1.61 13.91 -1.98
N ILE A 135 2.41 14.29 -2.97
CA ILE A 135 3.70 13.66 -3.27
C ILE A 135 4.76 14.17 -2.29
N VAL A 136 5.41 13.27 -1.55
CA VAL A 136 6.46 13.58 -0.58
C VAL A 136 7.88 13.23 -1.05
N ALA A 137 8.02 12.44 -2.11
CA ALA A 137 9.31 12.20 -2.77
C ALA A 137 9.12 11.81 -4.24
N LEU A 138 10.13 12.10 -5.07
CA LEU A 138 10.23 11.67 -6.46
C LEU A 138 11.59 11.00 -6.63
N ASP A 139 11.61 9.77 -7.12
CA ASP A 139 12.82 8.97 -7.36
C ASP A 139 12.61 8.03 -8.54
N ASP A 140 13.53 8.00 -9.51
CA ASP A 140 13.53 7.09 -10.67
C ASP A 140 12.13 6.75 -11.27
N GLU A 141 11.39 7.79 -11.68
CA GLU A 141 10.01 7.69 -12.26
C GLU A 141 8.91 7.20 -11.31
N VAL A 142 9.23 7.02 -10.03
CA VAL A 142 8.30 6.68 -8.94
C VAL A 142 8.11 7.87 -8.00
N ALA A 143 6.86 8.17 -7.70
CA ALA A 143 6.46 9.15 -6.71
C ALA A 143 6.05 8.42 -5.43
N THR A 144 6.59 8.82 -4.29
CA THR A 144 6.10 8.39 -2.97
C THR A 144 5.13 9.43 -2.44
N LEU A 145 3.95 8.99 -2.05
CA LEU A 145 2.87 9.81 -1.49
C LEU A 145 2.96 9.86 0.04
N ALA A 146 2.30 10.84 0.66
CA ALA A 146 2.32 11.04 2.11
C ALA A 146 1.77 9.83 2.89
N ASP A 147 0.88 9.05 2.30
CA ASP A 147 0.34 7.82 2.87
C ASP A 147 1.17 6.56 2.52
N GLY A 148 2.38 6.75 1.99
CA GLY A 148 3.33 5.69 1.69
C GLY A 148 3.13 5.01 0.34
N LEU A 149 2.06 5.31 -0.40
CA LEU A 149 1.86 4.73 -1.72
C LEU A 149 2.96 5.18 -2.70
N GLN A 150 3.47 4.22 -3.47
CA GLN A 150 4.47 4.47 -4.51
C GLN A 150 3.86 4.21 -5.89
N LEU A 151 3.75 5.28 -6.68
CA LEU A 151 3.07 5.28 -7.98
C LEU A 151 3.99 5.81 -9.08
N PRO A 152 3.89 5.32 -10.32
CA PRO A 152 4.61 5.93 -11.44
C PRO A 152 4.11 7.36 -11.69
N TYR A 153 5.00 8.26 -12.11
CA TYR A 153 4.64 9.64 -12.48
C TYR A 153 5.11 10.01 -13.89
N ALA A 154 4.49 11.03 -14.48
CA ALA A 154 4.88 11.56 -15.78
C ALA A 154 6.20 12.36 -15.68
N PRO A 155 7.06 12.36 -16.72
CA PRO A 155 8.32 13.11 -16.69
C PRO A 155 8.15 14.60 -16.35
N VAL A 156 6.99 15.17 -16.69
CA VAL A 156 6.58 16.51 -16.29
C VAL A 156 5.20 16.42 -15.66
N LEU A 157 5.10 16.81 -14.38
CA LEU A 157 3.84 16.96 -13.67
C LEU A 157 3.23 18.33 -13.97
N THR A 158 1.99 18.34 -14.47
CA THR A 158 1.26 19.58 -14.71
C THR A 158 0.79 20.14 -13.37
N ARG A 159 1.13 21.40 -13.08
CA ARG A 159 0.71 22.07 -11.85
C ARG A 159 -0.55 22.87 -12.15
N ARG A 160 -1.64 22.55 -11.44
CA ARG A 160 -2.91 23.28 -11.52
C ARG A 160 -3.08 24.12 -10.27
N CYS A 161 -2.40 25.26 -10.28
CA CYS A 161 -2.31 26.21 -9.18
C CYS A 161 -2.37 27.63 -9.74
N ASP A 162 -2.88 28.58 -8.97
CA ASP A 162 -2.91 29.99 -9.37
C ASP A 162 -1.51 30.63 -9.34
N THR A 163 -0.61 30.06 -8.53
CA THR A 163 0.78 30.50 -8.39
C THR A 163 1.69 29.62 -9.24
N GLU A 164 2.62 30.25 -9.96
CA GLU A 164 3.70 29.56 -10.65
C GLU A 164 4.88 29.34 -9.70
N PHE A 165 5.52 28.17 -9.81
CA PHE A 165 6.71 27.83 -9.03
C PHE A 165 7.88 27.49 -9.96
N GLU A 166 9.09 27.83 -9.55
CA GLU A 166 10.30 27.58 -10.35
C GLU A 166 10.66 26.09 -10.46
N SER A 167 10.29 25.28 -9.45
CA SER A 167 10.59 23.85 -9.40
C SER A 167 9.60 23.10 -8.49
N PHE A 168 9.60 21.77 -8.57
CA PHE A 168 8.82 20.92 -7.65
C PHE A 168 9.28 21.06 -6.19
N SER A 169 10.59 21.23 -5.95
CA SER A 169 11.11 21.46 -4.60
C SER A 169 10.69 22.82 -4.04
N ALA A 170 10.57 23.86 -4.88
CA ALA A 170 10.01 25.14 -4.48
C ALA A 170 8.52 25.03 -4.15
N PHE A 171 7.76 24.39 -5.03
CA PHE A 171 6.34 24.07 -4.85
C PHE A 171 6.07 23.37 -3.50
N ARG A 172 6.81 22.31 -3.17
CA ARG A 172 6.65 21.59 -1.90
C ARG A 172 7.02 22.40 -0.66
N ARG A 173 8.04 23.25 -0.76
CA ARG A 173 8.47 24.09 0.37
C ARG A 173 7.40 25.11 0.74
N GLU A 174 6.66 25.60 -0.26
CA GLU A 174 5.67 26.65 -0.08
C GLU A 174 4.29 26.10 0.31
N LEU A 175 3.84 25.02 -0.33
CA LEU A 175 2.52 24.42 -0.08
C LEU A 175 2.52 23.31 0.96
N GLY A 176 3.67 22.75 1.33
CA GLY A 176 3.74 21.62 2.25
C GLY A 176 2.97 20.41 1.71
N GLU A 177 1.85 20.09 2.35
CA GLU A 177 0.94 18.99 2.02
C GLU A 177 -0.43 19.48 1.47
N ASP A 178 -0.58 20.78 1.23
CA ASP A 178 -1.83 21.42 0.78
C ASP A 178 -2.07 21.27 -0.73
N PHE A 179 -1.93 20.04 -1.24
CA PHE A 179 -2.24 19.68 -2.61
C PHE A 179 -2.58 18.20 -2.74
N VAL A 180 -3.29 17.85 -3.83
CA VAL A 180 -3.59 16.47 -4.19
C VAL A 180 -2.90 16.08 -5.50
N SER A 181 -2.65 14.79 -5.65
CA SER A 181 -2.03 14.20 -6.84
C SER A 181 -3.08 13.53 -7.70
N ARG A 182 -3.01 13.68 -9.02
CA ARG A 182 -3.94 13.04 -9.96
C ARG A 182 -3.27 11.93 -10.74
N TYR A 183 -3.81 10.72 -10.63
CA TYR A 183 -3.45 9.57 -11.45
C TYR A 183 -4.44 9.39 -12.58
N THR A 184 -3.96 9.33 -13.82
CA THR A 184 -4.84 9.11 -14.98
C THR A 184 -4.78 7.65 -15.43
N LEU A 185 -5.91 6.95 -15.44
CA LEU A 185 -6.01 5.53 -15.80
C LEU A 185 -5.56 5.23 -17.24
N SER A 186 -5.76 6.17 -18.17
CA SER A 186 -5.33 6.00 -19.57
C SER A 186 -3.81 6.08 -19.75
N GLN A 187 -3.12 6.87 -18.93
CA GLN A 187 -1.67 7.05 -18.98
C GLN A 187 -0.92 6.19 -17.95
N ARG A 188 -1.66 5.61 -16.99
CA ARG A 188 -1.18 4.76 -15.90
C ARG A 188 -0.04 5.38 -15.12
N ARG A 189 -0.21 6.65 -14.74
CA ARG A 189 0.75 7.44 -13.96
C ARG A 189 0.09 8.67 -13.36
N LEU A 190 0.77 9.27 -12.39
CA LEU A 190 0.49 10.62 -11.92
C LEU A 190 0.81 11.65 -13.00
N THR A 191 -0.12 12.55 -13.29
CA THR A 191 -0.04 13.49 -14.42
C THR A 191 -0.13 14.94 -13.98
N ASP A 192 -0.87 15.21 -12.91
CA ASP A 192 -1.13 16.55 -12.43
C ASP A 192 -1.04 16.59 -10.90
N VAL A 193 -0.75 17.78 -10.38
CA VAL A 193 -0.99 18.14 -8.97
C VAL A 193 -1.97 19.31 -8.94
N ILE A 194 -2.93 19.27 -8.01
CA ILE A 194 -3.91 20.34 -7.78
C ILE A 194 -3.66 20.94 -6.41
N CYS A 195 -3.44 22.25 -6.35
CA CYS A 195 -3.37 22.98 -5.09
C CYS A 195 -4.77 23.06 -4.44
N THR A 196 -4.88 22.82 -3.13
CA THR A 196 -6.15 22.82 -2.38
C THR A 196 -6.36 24.08 -1.53
N VAL A 197 -5.73 25.19 -1.94
CA VAL A 197 -5.70 26.49 -1.24
C VAL A 197 -7.09 27.05 -0.92
#